data_AF-A0A9E3AUE7-F1
#
_entry.id   AF-A0A9E3AUE7-F1
#
_cell.length_a   1.000
_cell.length_b   1.000
_cell.length_c   1.000
_cell.angle_alpha   90.00
_cell.angle_beta   90.00
_cell.angle_gamma   90.00
#
_symmetry.space_group_name_H-M   'P 1'
#
loop_
_entity.id
_entity.type
_entity.pdbx_description
1 polymer ?
#
loop_
_entity_poly.entity_id
_entity_poly.type
_entity_poly.pdbx_seq_one_letter_code
_entity_poly.pdbx_strand_id
1 'polypeptide(L)' 'MEELVAELGSAFLSADLDLTPEIRADHASYIGNWLKVLKDDKRAIFTAAAHAQRAADYLHMLQPGAQQEAAE' A
#
# COMPACT_ATOMS: atom_id res chain seq x y z
N MET A 1 12.29 1.44 -1.55
CA MET A 1 11.34 0.38 -1.96
C MET A 1 10.29 0.17 -0.88
N GLU A 2 10.69 0.00 0.38
CA GLU A 2 9.76 -0.17 1.52
C GLU A 2 8.75 0.99 1.65
N GLU A 3 9.19 2.25 1.54
CA GLU A 3 8.29 3.42 1.57
C GLU A 3 7.23 3.40 0.47
N LEU A 4 7.58 2.98 -0.76
CA LEU A 4 6.63 2.89 -1.86
C LEU A 4 5.58 1.79 -1.60
N VAL A 5 5.99 0.68 -1.00
CA VAL A 5 5.07 -0.40 -0.58
C VAL A 5 4.11 0.11 0.50
N ALA A 6 4.63 0.84 1.50
CA ALA A 6 3.83 1.38 2.60
C ALA A 6 2.82 2.42 2.10
N GLU A 7 3.21 3.31 1.19
CA GLU A 7 2.35 4.36 0.64
C GLU A 7 1.26 3.79 -0.27
N LEU A 8 1.59 2.80 -1.11
CA LEU A 8 0.57 2.06 -1.88
C LEU A 8 -0.38 1.29 -0.96
N GLY A 9 0.13 0.65 0.09
CA GLY A 9 -0.69 -0.08 1.06
C GLY A 9 -1.65 0.85 1.81
N SER A 10 -1.16 2.01 2.25
CA SER A 10 -1.98 3.07 2.85
C SER A 10 -3.09 3.54 1.91
N ALA A 11 -2.77 3.73 0.62
CA ALA A 11 -3.75 4.13 -0.38
C ALA A 11 -4.83 3.06 -0.62
N PHE A 12 -4.45 1.77 -0.66
CA PHE A 12 -5.41 0.66 -0.80
C PHE A 12 -6.37 0.60 0.38
N LEU A 13 -5.83 0.62 1.61
CA LEU A 13 -6.64 0.60 2.82
C LEU A 13 -7.53 1.84 2.95
N SER A 14 -7.03 3.01 2.55
CA SER A 14 -7.83 4.23 2.57
C SER A 14 -9.03 4.13 1.62
N ALA A 15 -8.83 3.55 0.43
CA ALA A 15 -9.92 3.29 -0.51
C ALA A 15 -10.92 2.26 0.03
N ASP A 16 -10.44 1.18 0.65
CA ASP A 16 -11.30 0.12 1.20
C ASP A 16 -12.15 0.61 2.40
N LEU A 17 -11.58 1.50 3.22
CA LEU A 17 -12.20 2.01 4.44
C LEU A 17 -12.96 3.34 4.25
N ASP A 18 -13.08 3.80 3.00
CA ASP A 18 -13.70 5.09 2.65
C ASP A 18 -13.07 6.29 3.40
N LEU A 19 -11.74 6.23 3.58
CA LEU A 19 -10.95 7.28 4.20
C LEU A 19 -10.41 8.21 3.12
N THR A 20 -10.53 9.51 3.35
CA THR A 20 -9.87 10.52 2.51
C THR A 20 -8.43 10.70 2.99
N PRO A 21 -7.42 10.39 2.17
CA PRO A 21 -6.03 10.58 2.57
C PRO A 21 -5.68 12.08 2.62
N GLU A 22 -5.05 12.51 3.72
CA GLU A 22 -4.56 13.88 3.88
C GLU A 22 -3.15 14.03 3.31
N ILE A 23 -2.92 15.10 2.53
CA ILE A 23 -1.60 15.40 2.00
C ILE A 23 -0.77 16.09 3.08
N ARG A 24 0.26 15.43 3.58
CA ARG A 24 1.29 16.04 4.42
C ARG A 24 2.48 16.56 3.60
N ALA A 25 3.08 17.65 4.08
CA ALA A 25 4.18 18.32 3.37
C ALA A 25 5.50 17.53 3.33
N ASP A 26 5.69 16.58 4.24
CA ASP A 26 6.82 15.66 4.28
C ASP A 26 6.78 14.60 3.16
N HIS A 27 5.61 14.35 2.53
CA HIS A 27 5.47 13.36 1.46
C HIS A 27 6.25 13.67 0.18
N ALA A 28 6.56 14.94 -0.07
CA ALA A 28 7.28 15.35 -1.27
C ALA A 28 8.74 14.85 -1.30
N SER A 29 9.33 14.58 -0.14
CA SER A 29 10.76 14.26 -0.02
C SER A 29 11.14 12.89 -0.62
N TYR A 30 10.21 11.93 -0.65
CA TYR A 30 10.46 10.57 -1.16
C TYR A 30 10.03 10.38 -2.63
N ILE A 31 9.23 11.28 -3.19
CA ILE A 31 8.80 11.24 -4.60
C ILE A 31 10.01 11.23 -5.55
N GLY A 32 11.04 12.04 -5.24
CA GLY A 32 12.27 12.05 -6.04
C GLY A 32 13.00 10.71 -6.07
N ASN A 33 13.04 10.00 -4.95
CA ASN A 33 13.65 8.68 -4.84
C ASN A 33 12.84 7.62 -5.61
N TRP A 34 11.50 7.65 -5.49
CA TRP A 34 10.65 6.71 -6.22
C TRP A 34 10.72 6.93 -7.73
N LEU A 35 10.75 8.19 -8.19
CA LEU A 35 10.92 8.49 -9.61
C LEU A 35 12.22 7.92 -10.19
N LYS A 36 13.31 7.92 -9.41
CA LYS A 36 14.56 7.29 -9.82
C LYS A 36 14.39 5.77 -9.95
N VAL A 37 13.86 5.12 -8.90
CA VAL A 37 13.62 3.67 -8.89
C VAL A 37 12.73 3.23 -10.06
N LEU A 38 11.66 3.98 -10.34
CA LEU A 38 10.71 3.66 -11.41
C LEU A 38 11.28 3.89 -12.83
N LYS A 39 12.23 4.83 -12.97
CA LYS A 39 12.96 5.02 -14.23
C LYS A 39 13.97 3.90 -14.47
N ASP A 40 14.64 3.46 -13.41
CA ASP A 40 15.67 2.41 -13.47
C ASP A 40 15.04 1.02 -13.66
N ASP A 41 13.86 0.77 -13.08
CA ASP A 41 13.10 -0.48 -13.24
C ASP A 41 11.59 -0.22 -13.41
N LYS A 42 11.11 -0.41 -14.65
CA LYS A 42 9.68 -0.29 -14.99
C LYS A 42 8.80 -1.35 -14.31
N ARG A 43 9.38 -2.43 -13.80
CA ARG A 43 8.66 -3.49 -13.08
C ARG A 43 8.58 -3.22 -11.57
N ALA A 44 9.36 -2.28 -11.06
CA ALA A 44 9.37 -1.93 -9.63
C ALA A 44 7.98 -1.57 -9.11
N ILE A 45 7.15 -0.90 -9.91
CA ILE A 45 5.79 -0.55 -9.52
C ILE A 45 4.90 -1.79 -9.31
N PHE A 46 5.01 -2.79 -10.17
CA PHE A 46 4.23 -4.02 -10.06
C PHE A 46 4.67 -4.84 -8.85
N THR A 47 5.98 -4.93 -8.63
CA THR A 47 6.53 -5.58 -7.44
C THR A 47 6.05 -4.88 -6.17
N ALA A 48 6.18 -3.55 -6.10
CA ALA A 48 5.75 -2.78 -4.94
C ALA A 48 4.23 -2.94 -4.68
N ALA A 49 3.41 -2.85 -5.73
CA ALA A 49 1.97 -3.06 -5.62
C ALA A 49 1.62 -4.47 -5.15
N ALA A 50 2.31 -5.52 -5.63
CA ALA A 50 2.08 -6.89 -5.18
C ALA A 50 2.46 -7.12 -3.71
N HIS A 51 3.46 -6.40 -3.20
CA HIS A 51 3.79 -6.42 -1.77
C HIS A 51 2.77 -5.62 -0.94
N ALA A 52 2.33 -4.47 -1.45
CA ALA A 52 1.33 -3.63 -0.79
C ALA A 52 -0.01 -4.35 -0.67
N GLN A 53 -0.46 -5.04 -1.73
CA GLN A 53 -1.68 -5.84 -1.70
C GLN A 53 -1.62 -6.93 -0.64
N ARG A 54 -0.52 -7.70 -0.59
CA ARG A 54 -0.32 -8.73 0.44
C ARG A 54 -0.38 -8.17 1.86
N ALA A 55 0.14 -6.96 2.07
CA ALA A 55 0.06 -6.29 3.38
C ALA A 55 -1.37 -5.86 3.71
N ALA A 56 -2.10 -5.27 2.76
CA ALA A 56 -3.50 -4.89 2.93
C ALA A 56 -4.39 -6.12 3.20
N ASP A 57 -4.25 -7.19 2.42
CA ASP A 57 -4.96 -8.45 2.59
C ASP A 57 -4.72 -9.03 3.99
N TYR A 58 -3.47 -9.02 4.44
CA TYR A 58 -3.11 -9.49 5.78
C TYR A 58 -3.80 -8.69 6.88
N LEU A 59 -3.89 -7.36 6.75
CA LEU A 59 -4.58 -6.51 7.71
C LEU A 59 -6.10 -6.75 7.72
N HIS A 60 -6.69 -7.01 6.55
CA HIS A 60 -8.11 -7.40 6.42
C HIS A 60 -8.39 -8.74 7.08
N MET A 61 -7.51 -9.74 6.92
CA MET A 61 -7.63 -11.05 7.56
C MET A 61 -7.58 -11.00 9.09
N LEU A 62 -6.97 -9.95 9.66
CA LEU A 62 -6.91 -9.73 11.10
C LEU A 62 -8.14 -8.98 11.66
N GLN A 63 -9.07 -8.51 10.82
CA GLN A 63 -10.25 -7.81 11.30
C GLN A 63 -11.25 -8.79 11.97
N PRO A 64 -11.94 -8.37 13.04
CA PRO A 64 -13.00 -9.17 13.65
C PRO A 64 -14.09 -9.51 12.64
N GLY A 65 -14.47 -10.79 12.53
CA GLY A 65 -15.50 -11.27 11.60
C GLY A 65 -14.96 -11.97 10.34
N ALA A 66 -13.79 -11.57 9.83
CA ALA A 66 -13.17 -12.23 8.66
C ALA A 66 -12.75 -13.69 8.95
N GLN A 67 -12.39 -14.00 10.20
CA GLN A 67 -12.09 -15.37 10.66
C GLN A 67 -13.35 -16.23 10.89
N GLN A 68 -14.54 -15.63 10.99
CA GLN A 68 -15.81 -16.36 11.13
C GLN A 68 -16.33 -16.83 9.77
N GLU A 69 -16.24 -16.01 8.72
CA GLU A 69 -16.67 -16.39 7.36
C GLU A 69 -15.76 -17.44 6.71
N ALA A 70 -14.46 -17.48 7.04
CA ALA A 70 -13.54 -18.49 6.51
C ALA A 70 -13.70 -19.89 7.12
N ALA A 71 -14.50 -20.02 8.19
CA ALA A 71 -14.75 -21.26 8.91
C ALA A 71 -16.14 -21.87 8.60
N GLU A 72 -16.95 -21.20 7.77
CA GLU A 72 -18.23 -21.68 7.23
C GLU A 72 -18.07 -22.17 5.78
#